data_AF-A0A6P7GX32-F1
#
_entry.id   AF-A0A6P7GX32-F1
#
_cell.length_a   1.000
_cell.length_b   1.000
_cell.length_c   1.000
_cell.angle_alpha   90.00
_cell.angle_beta   90.00
_cell.angle_gamma   90.00
#
_symmetry.space_group_name_H-M   'P 1'
#
loop_
_entity.id
_entity.type
_entity.pdbx_description
1 polymer ?
#
loop_
_entity_poly.entity_id
_entity_poly.type
_entity_poly.pdbx_seq_one_letter_code
_entity_poly.pdbx_strand_id
1 'polypeptide(L)'
;SSHIVDCKLKLILGLIWTLILHYSISLPMWEGEDDLNNGTEPTPKQRLMNWIQTKLPDLPIKNFTTDWNSGKAVGALVDAVAPGLCPDWQ
;
A
#
# COMPACT_ATOMS: atom_id res chain seq x y z
N SER A 1 15.47 11.02 24.88
CA SER A 1 14.43 9.99 24.69
C SER A 1 13.11 10.31 25.42
N SER A 2 12.78 11.60 25.68
CA SER A 2 11.55 11.95 26.42
C SER A 2 10.30 12.13 25.55
N HIS A 3 10.41 12.24 24.22
CA HIS A 3 9.27 12.63 23.37
C HIS A 3 8.04 11.69 23.41
N ILE A 4 8.26 10.40 23.64
CA ILE A 4 7.17 9.42 23.81
C ILE A 4 6.54 9.58 25.20
N VAL A 5 7.39 9.73 26.22
CA VAL A 5 6.98 9.95 27.61
C VAL A 5 6.25 11.29 27.79
N ASP A 6 6.64 12.30 27.01
CA ASP A 6 6.06 13.65 26.97
C ASP A 6 4.78 13.72 26.11
N CYS A 7 4.24 12.58 25.64
CA CYS A 7 3.01 12.49 24.83
C CYS A 7 2.97 13.44 23.60
N LYS A 8 4.12 13.67 22.96
CA LYS A 8 4.18 14.55 21.77
C LYS A 8 3.59 13.85 20.55
N LEU A 9 2.28 14.02 20.37
CA LEU A 9 1.47 13.33 19.35
C LEU A 9 2.10 13.33 17.95
N LYS A 10 2.60 14.46 17.47
CA LYS A 10 3.24 14.56 16.13
C LYS A 10 4.43 13.60 15.97
N LEU A 11 5.24 13.44 17.02
CA LEU A 11 6.41 12.57 17.01
C LEU A 11 6.02 11.10 17.18
N ILE A 12 5.00 10.83 17.99
CA ILE A 12 4.43 9.48 18.13
C ILE A 12 3.83 9.01 16.80
N LEU A 13 3.07 9.86 16.11
CA LEU A 13 2.53 9.56 14.77
C LEU A 13 3.64 9.36 13.75
N GLY A 14 4.69 10.20 13.78
CA GLY A 14 5.87 10.03 12.95
C GLY A 14 6.56 8.68 13.19
N LEU A 15 6.73 8.28 14.45
CA LEU A 15 7.32 6.99 14.82
C LEU A 15 6.47 5.82 14.33
N ILE A 16 5.15 5.83 14.58
CA ILE A 16 4.24 4.78 14.12
C ILE A 16 4.27 4.69 12.60
N TRP A 17 4.25 5.82 11.89
CA TRP A 17 4.36 5.85 10.44
C TRP A 17 5.66 5.23 9.92
N THR A 18 6.80 5.55 10.55
CA THR A 18 8.09 4.92 10.20
C THR A 18 8.04 3.41 10.40
N LEU A 19 7.44 2.93 11.50
CA LEU A 19 7.30 1.50 11.76
C LEU A 19 6.40 0.81 10.74
N ILE A 20 5.25 1.40 10.39
CA ILE A 20 4.34 0.88 9.34
C ILE A 20 5.07 0.79 8.01
N LEU A 21 5.72 1.87 7.56
CA LEU A 21 6.46 1.87 6.31
C LEU A 21 7.53 0.76 6.29
N HIS A 22 8.29 0.63 7.37
CA HIS A 22 9.41 -0.30 7.41
C HIS A 22 8.96 -1.76 7.48
N TYR A 23 8.09 -2.11 8.43
CA TYR A 23 7.73 -3.50 8.71
C TYR A 23 6.56 -4.02 7.86
N SER A 24 5.63 -3.16 7.44
CA SER A 24 4.46 -3.59 6.67
C SER A 24 4.64 -3.45 5.15
N ILE A 25 5.53 -2.57 4.69
CA ILE A 25 5.69 -2.29 3.25
C ILE A 25 7.10 -2.62 2.76
N SER A 26 8.16 -2.16 3.43
CA SER A 26 9.53 -2.29 2.91
C SER A 26 10.18 -3.65 3.15
N LEU A 27 10.05 -4.23 4.34
CA LEU A 27 10.69 -5.52 4.68
C LEU A 27 10.04 -6.79 4.10
N PRO A 28 8.71 -6.92 3.98
CA PRO A 28 8.12 -8.18 3.52
C PRO A 28 8.52 -8.45 2.07
N MET A 29 8.70 -9.73 1.72
CA MET A 29 8.85 -10.17 0.33
C MET A 29 7.45 -10.37 -0.26
N TRP A 30 7.16 -9.75 -1.39
CA TRP A 30 5.82 -9.79 -1.99
C TRP A 30 5.82 -10.85 -3.08
N GLU A 31 4.73 -11.63 -3.16
CA GLU A 31 4.61 -12.68 -4.18
C GLU A 31 4.64 -12.07 -5.59
N GLY A 32 5.56 -12.55 -6.44
CA GLY A 32 5.75 -12.08 -7.81
C GLY A 32 6.79 -10.97 -7.99
N GLU A 33 7.52 -10.58 -6.93
CA GLU A 33 8.73 -9.76 -7.05
C GLU A 33 9.97 -10.65 -7.30
N ASP A 34 10.06 -11.24 -8.49
CA ASP A 34 11.31 -11.85 -8.96
C ASP A 34 12.23 -10.77 -9.53
N ASP A 35 13.34 -10.48 -8.84
CA ASP A 35 14.60 -9.86 -9.34
C ASP A 35 14.50 -8.73 -10.40
N LEU A 36 13.48 -7.86 -10.36
CA LEU A 36 13.37 -6.68 -11.23
C LEU A 36 14.23 -5.50 -10.77
N ASN A 37 15.33 -5.75 -10.05
CA ASN A 37 16.18 -4.70 -9.51
C ASN A 37 17.17 -4.17 -10.57
N ASN A 38 16.64 -3.57 -11.63
CA ASN A 38 17.39 -2.80 -12.63
C ASN A 38 17.80 -1.40 -12.11
N GLY A 39 18.47 -1.36 -10.95
CA GLY A 39 19.28 -0.21 -10.54
C GLY A 39 18.60 0.93 -9.79
N THR A 40 17.30 0.84 -9.48
CA THR A 40 16.65 1.77 -8.53
C THR A 40 15.59 1.05 -7.71
N GLU A 41 15.84 0.86 -6.42
CA GLU A 41 14.84 0.30 -5.51
C GLU A 41 13.63 1.25 -5.45
N PRO A 42 12.41 0.77 -5.79
CA PRO A 42 11.23 1.61 -5.76
C PRO A 42 10.97 2.09 -4.33
N THR A 43 10.53 3.34 -4.18
CA THR A 43 10.10 3.83 -2.86
C THR A 43 8.96 2.95 -2.32
N PRO A 44 8.77 2.82 -1.00
CA PRO A 44 7.71 1.98 -0.43
C PRO A 44 6.32 2.32 -0.99
N LYS A 45 6.09 3.61 -1.27
CA LYS A 45 4.88 4.10 -1.93
C LYS A 45 4.72 3.53 -3.35
N GLN A 46 5.77 3.58 -4.15
CA GLN A 46 5.76 3.05 -5.52
C GLN A 46 5.63 1.54 -5.53
N ARG A 47 6.30 0.84 -4.60
CA ARG A 47 6.20 -0.61 -4.45
C ARG A 47 4.74 -1.05 -4.22
N LEU A 48 4.09 -0.48 -3.21
CA LEU A 48 2.68 -0.74 -2.93
C LEU A 48 1.78 -0.37 -4.12
N MET A 49 2.04 0.77 -4.76
CA MET A 49 1.27 1.20 -5.94
C MET A 49 1.38 0.20 -7.09
N ASN A 50 2.60 -0.25 -7.40
CA ASN A 50 2.85 -1.20 -8.47
C ASN A 50 2.12 -2.51 -8.21
N TRP A 51 2.17 -3.04 -6.98
CA TRP A 51 1.44 -4.26 -6.63
C TRP A 51 -0.08 -4.11 -6.75
N ILE A 52 -0.65 -2.97 -6.35
CA ILE A 52 -2.09 -2.75 -6.57
C ILE A 52 -2.39 -2.76 -8.08
N GLN A 53 -1.54 -2.13 -8.88
CA GLN A 53 -1.69 -2.08 -10.33
C GLN A 53 -1.53 -3.46 -10.99
N THR A 54 -0.69 -4.36 -10.44
CA THR A 54 -0.59 -5.74 -10.94
C THR A 54 -1.85 -6.56 -10.63
N LYS A 55 -2.54 -6.28 -9.51
CA LYS A 55 -3.83 -6.90 -9.19
C LYS A 55 -4.98 -6.31 -9.99
N LEU A 56 -4.92 -5.03 -10.33
CA LEU A 56 -5.99 -4.29 -11.02
C LEU A 56 -5.50 -3.69 -12.35
N PRO A 57 -5.17 -4.50 -13.37
CA PRO A 57 -4.63 -3.99 -14.62
C PRO A 57 -5.60 -3.04 -15.36
N ASP A 58 -6.91 -3.24 -15.20
CA ASP A 58 -7.95 -2.48 -15.90
C ASP A 58 -8.35 -1.18 -15.19
N LEU A 59 -7.92 -0.98 -13.94
CA LEU A 59 -8.25 0.19 -13.13
C LEU A 59 -6.96 0.96 -12.80
N PRO A 60 -6.71 2.12 -13.43
CA PRO A 60 -5.48 2.86 -13.21
C PRO A 60 -5.50 3.59 -11.86
N ILE A 61 -4.86 3.02 -10.84
CA ILE A 61 -4.69 3.65 -9.52
C ILE A 61 -3.40 4.46 -9.52
N LYS A 62 -3.49 5.76 -9.23
CA LYS A 62 -2.37 6.72 -9.26
C LYS A 62 -2.06 7.32 -7.89
N ASN A 63 -2.99 7.22 -6.94
CA ASN A 63 -2.82 7.76 -5.58
C ASN A 63 -3.47 6.87 -4.50
N PHE A 64 -3.21 7.20 -3.25
CA PHE A 64 -3.80 6.56 -2.05
C PHE A 64 -4.85 7.47 -1.40
N THR A 65 -5.49 8.36 -2.18
CA THR A 65 -6.48 9.33 -1.69
C THR A 65 -7.73 9.31 -2.57
N THR A 66 -7.82 10.16 -3.58
CA THR A 66 -9.04 10.40 -4.37
C THR A 66 -9.51 9.19 -5.17
N ASP A 67 -8.59 8.31 -5.60
CA ASP A 67 -8.94 7.14 -6.43
C ASP A 67 -9.76 6.11 -5.63
N TRP A 68 -9.70 6.17 -4.30
CA TRP A 68 -10.36 5.24 -3.39
C TRP A 68 -11.70 5.76 -2.85
N ASN A 69 -12.03 7.05 -3.09
CA ASN A 69 -13.21 7.70 -2.52
C ASN A 69 -14.55 7.11 -2.99
N SER A 70 -14.60 6.52 -4.18
CA SER A 70 -15.82 5.90 -4.72
C SER A 70 -16.10 4.52 -4.12
N GLY A 71 -15.14 3.93 -3.38
CA GLY A 71 -15.22 2.56 -2.89
C GLY A 71 -15.03 1.46 -3.96
N LYS A 72 -15.21 1.79 -5.25
CA LYS A 72 -15.06 0.83 -6.36
C LYS A 72 -13.67 0.22 -6.43
N ALA A 73 -12.61 1.03 -6.23
CA ALA A 73 -11.23 0.54 -6.21
C ALA A 73 -10.98 -0.50 -5.10
N VAL A 74 -11.64 -0.34 -3.93
CA VAL A 74 -11.56 -1.32 -2.84
C VAL A 74 -12.30 -2.60 -3.22
N GLY A 75 -13.52 -2.48 -3.76
CA GLY A 75 -14.30 -3.63 -4.21
C GLY A 75 -13.58 -4.45 -5.29
N ALA A 76 -13.00 -3.76 -6.28
CA ALA A 76 -12.19 -4.37 -7.33
C ALA A 76 -10.98 -5.10 -6.74
N LEU A 77 -10.25 -4.48 -5.80
CA LEU A 77 -9.08 -5.10 -5.16
C LEU A 77 -9.46 -6.37 -4.38
N VAL A 78 -10.56 -6.33 -3.64
CA VAL A 78 -11.06 -7.49 -2.88
C VAL A 78 -11.42 -8.63 -3.81
N ASP A 79 -12.12 -8.35 -4.91
CA ASP A 79 -12.49 -9.37 -5.90
C ASP A 79 -11.25 -9.91 -6.65
N ALA A 80 -10.25 -9.08 -6.93
CA ALA A 80 -8.99 -9.51 -7.53
C ALA A 80 -8.14 -10.40 -6.60
N VAL A 81 -8.21 -10.17 -5.28
CA VAL A 81 -7.50 -11.00 -4.28
C VAL A 81 -8.25 -12.31 -4.01
N ALA A 82 -9.58 -12.27 -3.96
CA ALA A 82 -10.43 -13.43 -3.75
C ALA A 82 -11.69 -13.31 -4.64
N PRO A 83 -11.65 -13.92 -5.84
CA PRO A 83 -12.73 -13.82 -6.82
C PRO A 83 -14.08 -14.28 -6.25
N GLY A 84 -15.11 -13.46 -6.46
CA GLY A 84 -16.48 -13.74 -6.01
C GLY A 84 -16.87 -13.11 -4.67
N LEU A 85 -15.96 -12.38 -4.01
CA LEU A 85 -16.31 -11.60 -2.81
C LEU A 85 -17.04 -10.29 -3.12
N CYS A 86 -16.76 -9.67 -4.27
CA CYS A 86 -17.40 -8.42 -4.68
C CYS A 86 -17.72 -8.44 -6.19
N PRO A 87 -18.48 -9.40 -6.73
CA PRO A 87 -18.66 -9.55 -8.18
C PRO A 87 -19.31 -8.33 -8.86
N ASP A 88 -20.09 -7.54 -8.12
CA ASP A 88 -20.80 -6.35 -8.60
C ASP A 88 -20.06 -5.04 -8.28
N TRP A 89 -18.73 -5.07 -8.16
CA TRP A 89 -17.94 -3.86 -7.84
C TRP A 89 -17.99 -2.79 -8.95
N GLN A 90 -18.37 -3.18 -10.17
CA GLN A 90 -18.37 -2.34 -11.37
C GLN A 90 -19.63 -1.47 -11.50
#